data_AF-A0A2T3Z9B1-F1
#
_entry.id   AF-A0A2T3Z9B1-F1
#
_cell.length_a   1.000
_cell.length_b   1.000
_cell.length_c   1.000
_cell.angle_alpha   90.00
_cell.angle_beta   90.00
_cell.angle_gamma   90.00
#
_symmetry.space_group_name_H-M   'P 1'
#
loop_
_entity.id
_entity.type
_entity.pdbx_description
1 polymer ?
#
loop_
_entity_poly.entity_id
_entity_poly.type
_entity_poly.pdbx_seq_one_letter_code
_entity_poly.pdbx_strand_id
1 'polypeptide(L)'
;MPDHSSPEDPSARTAADLAYAAYGDLVKIDSALCKKLAAETALREPTQRRVDQKLNIERRSNVEALLAHMTGQAAPKPCKNCHKGHGPWTQCVVYDGQMCGSCTNCWFNASGSRCTFHENNHQQPQTLFAATVTSGANLLFSQPTIAQPSPSNVNLSTDVNHWGLSESTKQLITQTITDVSTFSRRDRFLARIEAAAKELGMRIAEYEEFLRTPEGIAEQNAALDRDRAQNRDTQATEASMADAPADDVLT
;
A
#
# COMPACT_ATOMS: atom_id res chain seq x y z
N MET A 1 -16.04 -27.49 -18.56
CA MET A 1 -14.94 -27.02 -17.69
C MET A 1 -13.64 -27.35 -18.41
N PRO A 2 -13.03 -26.41 -19.15
CA PRO A 2 -11.70 -26.63 -19.70
C PRO A 2 -10.66 -26.32 -18.63
N ASP A 3 -9.81 -27.31 -18.38
CA ASP A 3 -8.65 -27.28 -17.52
C ASP A 3 -7.61 -26.32 -18.11
N HIS A 4 -7.34 -25.22 -17.41
CA HIS A 4 -6.37 -24.18 -17.78
C HIS A 4 -4.99 -24.54 -17.20
N SER A 5 -4.45 -25.69 -17.62
CA SER A 5 -3.08 -26.08 -17.32
C SER A 5 -2.24 -25.90 -18.59
N SER A 6 -1.92 -24.65 -18.93
CA SER A 6 -0.94 -24.35 -19.99
C SER A 6 0.45 -24.69 -19.45
N PRO A 7 1.29 -25.41 -20.21
CA PRO A 7 2.64 -25.75 -19.78
C PRO A 7 3.49 -24.47 -19.70
N GLU A 8 4.16 -24.25 -18.57
CA GLU A 8 5.08 -23.12 -18.40
C GLU A 8 6.20 -23.21 -19.45
N ASP A 9 6.36 -22.12 -20.21
CA ASP A 9 7.36 -22.01 -21.27
C ASP A 9 8.77 -22.05 -20.64
N PRO A 10 9.62 -23.04 -20.97
CA PRO A 10 10.97 -23.18 -20.39
C PRO A 10 11.93 -22.04 -20.78
N SER A 11 11.50 -21.10 -21.63
CA SER A 11 12.26 -19.89 -21.98
C SER A 11 11.84 -18.62 -21.21
N ALA A 12 10.86 -18.73 -20.30
CA ALA A 12 10.39 -17.62 -19.50
C ALA A 12 11.45 -17.16 -18.49
N ARG A 13 12.09 -16.02 -18.78
CA ARG A 13 13.06 -15.38 -17.85
C ARG A 13 12.35 -14.74 -16.68
N THR A 14 12.91 -14.89 -15.49
CA THR A 14 12.41 -14.23 -14.28
C THR A 14 12.77 -12.75 -14.28
N ALA A 15 12.09 -11.96 -13.45
CA ALA A 15 12.44 -10.56 -13.24
C ALA A 15 13.85 -10.39 -12.68
N ALA A 16 14.33 -11.33 -11.86
CA ALA A 16 15.71 -11.36 -11.38
C ALA A 16 16.70 -11.51 -12.54
N ASP A 17 16.45 -12.45 -13.45
CA ASP A 17 17.33 -12.70 -14.60
C ASP A 17 17.48 -11.45 -15.47
N LEU A 18 16.38 -10.70 -15.69
CA LEU A 18 16.43 -9.45 -16.43
C LEU A 18 17.14 -8.35 -15.65
N ALA A 19 16.86 -8.22 -14.34
CA ALA A 19 17.47 -7.21 -13.49
C ALA A 19 18.99 -7.35 -13.43
N TYR A 20 19.49 -8.57 -13.18
CA TYR A 20 20.91 -8.85 -13.10
C TYR A 20 21.60 -8.71 -14.47
N ALA A 21 20.94 -9.09 -15.57
CA ALA A 21 21.48 -8.85 -16.91
C ALA A 21 21.63 -7.35 -17.23
N ALA A 22 20.71 -6.51 -16.75
CA ALA A 22 20.72 -5.06 -17.03
C ALA A 22 21.61 -4.24 -16.08
N TYR A 23 21.72 -4.64 -14.80
CA TYR A 23 22.36 -3.81 -13.77
C TYR A 23 23.40 -4.56 -12.91
N GLY A 24 23.59 -5.86 -13.10
CA GLY A 24 24.56 -6.68 -12.37
C GLY A 24 24.34 -6.66 -10.85
N ASP A 25 25.45 -6.71 -10.11
CA ASP A 25 25.47 -6.80 -8.64
C ASP A 25 24.94 -5.54 -7.92
N LEU A 26 24.60 -4.47 -8.66
CA LEU A 26 23.96 -3.29 -8.08
C LEU A 26 22.53 -3.57 -7.61
N VAL A 27 21.89 -4.63 -8.13
CA VAL A 27 20.52 -5.02 -7.77
C VAL A 27 20.52 -5.76 -6.43
N LYS A 28 20.08 -5.08 -5.36
CA LYS A 28 19.95 -5.66 -4.02
C LYS A 28 18.51 -6.11 -3.73
N ILE A 29 18.28 -7.42 -3.75
CA ILE A 29 16.97 -8.06 -3.57
C ILE A 29 16.77 -8.44 -2.09
N ASP A 30 16.64 -7.42 -1.23
CA ASP A 30 16.61 -7.64 0.22
C ASP A 30 15.19 -7.59 0.82
N SER A 31 14.29 -6.77 0.26
CA SER A 31 12.93 -6.62 0.79
C SER A 31 12.06 -7.82 0.43
N ALA A 32 11.06 -8.10 1.27
CA ALA A 32 10.10 -9.17 1.01
C ALA A 32 9.39 -8.98 -0.35
N LEU A 33 9.04 -7.74 -0.69
CA LEU A 33 8.46 -7.40 -1.99
C LEU A 33 9.45 -7.67 -3.13
N CYS A 34 10.72 -7.26 -3.01
CA CYS A 34 11.74 -7.56 -4.02
C CYS A 34 11.88 -9.07 -4.23
N LYS A 35 11.97 -9.87 -3.17
CA LYS A 35 12.13 -11.33 -3.27
C LYS A 35 10.95 -11.98 -3.99
N LYS A 36 9.73 -11.55 -3.68
CA LYS A 36 8.53 -12.00 -4.38
C LYS A 36 8.61 -11.68 -5.88
N LEU A 37 8.79 -10.40 -6.21
CA LEU A 37 8.78 -9.94 -7.61
C LEU A 37 9.93 -10.54 -8.42
N ALA A 38 11.09 -10.74 -7.78
CA ALA A 38 12.28 -11.32 -8.41
C ALA A 38 12.04 -12.74 -8.95
N ALA A 39 11.23 -13.53 -8.25
CA ALA A 39 10.90 -14.90 -8.64
C ALA A 39 9.78 -15.00 -9.69
N GLU A 40 9.09 -13.90 -10.00
CA GLU A 40 8.02 -13.91 -10.99
C GLU A 40 8.58 -13.84 -12.42
N THR A 41 7.84 -14.45 -13.35
CA THR A 41 8.10 -14.34 -14.79
C THR A 41 8.04 -12.88 -15.24
N ALA A 42 9.08 -12.42 -15.93
CA ALA A 42 9.09 -11.08 -16.49
C ALA A 42 8.16 -10.99 -17.69
N LEU A 43 7.26 -10.00 -17.68
CA LEU A 43 6.34 -9.70 -18.78
C LEU A 43 6.95 -8.73 -19.79
N ARG A 44 8.03 -8.02 -19.43
CA ARG A 44 8.70 -7.04 -20.29
C ARG A 44 10.11 -6.70 -19.86
N GLU A 45 10.90 -6.23 -20.82
CA GLU A 45 12.18 -5.56 -20.59
C GLU A 45 11.99 -4.10 -20.15
N PRO A 46 12.75 -3.61 -19.15
CA PRO A 46 12.59 -2.27 -18.61
C PRO A 46 13.23 -1.20 -19.52
N THR A 47 12.49 -0.75 -20.54
CA THR A 47 12.96 0.24 -21.50
C THR A 47 12.96 1.66 -20.91
N GLN A 48 14.14 2.25 -20.77
CA GLN A 48 14.28 3.61 -20.25
C GLN A 48 13.85 4.67 -21.28
N ARG A 49 13.26 5.78 -20.81
CA ARG A 49 12.94 6.95 -21.65
C ARG A 49 14.19 7.66 -22.15
N ARG A 50 15.24 7.68 -21.34
CA ARG A 50 16.51 8.37 -21.58
C ARG A 50 17.62 7.34 -21.44
N VAL A 51 18.18 6.89 -22.56
CA VAL A 51 19.17 5.80 -22.60
C VAL A 51 20.50 6.17 -21.92
N ASP A 52 20.80 7.46 -21.83
CA ASP A 52 21.97 8.03 -21.17
C ASP A 52 21.79 8.21 -19.66
N GLN A 53 20.56 8.05 -19.14
CA GLN A 53 20.28 8.27 -17.73
C GLN A 53 20.72 7.07 -16.88
N LYS A 54 21.84 7.21 -16.16
CA LYS A 54 22.23 6.23 -15.13
C LYS A 54 21.21 6.21 -13.98
N LEU A 55 20.55 5.07 -13.77
CA LEU A 55 19.60 4.89 -12.66
C LEU A 55 20.32 4.43 -11.39
N ASN A 56 19.89 4.96 -10.24
CA ASN A 56 20.33 4.47 -8.93
C ASN A 56 19.52 3.20 -8.56
N ILE A 57 20.04 2.03 -8.93
CA ILE A 57 19.43 0.72 -8.65
C ILE A 57 19.92 0.12 -7.32
N GLU A 58 20.70 0.84 -6.52
CA GLU A 58 21.05 0.40 -5.16
C GLU A 58 19.95 0.73 -4.13
N ARG A 59 19.12 1.72 -4.43
CA ARG A 59 18.05 2.17 -3.54
C ARG A 59 16.89 1.16 -3.59
N ARG A 60 16.47 0.65 -2.43
CA ARG A 60 15.36 -0.31 -2.28
C ARG A 60 14.12 0.05 -3.11
N SER A 61 13.58 1.26 -2.98
CA SER A 61 12.39 1.70 -3.73
C SER A 61 12.56 1.64 -5.25
N ASN A 62 13.79 1.79 -5.73
CA ASN A 62 14.11 1.78 -7.14
C ASN A 62 14.24 0.35 -7.66
N VAL A 63 14.77 -0.56 -6.84
CA VAL A 63 14.76 -2.02 -7.12
C VAL A 63 13.32 -2.55 -7.15
N GLU A 64 12.50 -2.20 -6.16
CA GLU A 64 11.08 -2.56 -6.13
C GLU A 64 10.35 -2.05 -7.37
N ALA A 65 10.59 -0.78 -7.74
CA ALA A 65 10.01 -0.20 -8.95
C ALA A 65 10.45 -0.94 -10.22
N LEU A 66 11.74 -1.30 -10.32
CA LEU A 66 12.30 -2.01 -11.46
C LEU A 66 11.67 -3.40 -11.61
N LEU A 67 11.68 -4.21 -10.55
CA LEU A 67 11.14 -5.56 -10.57
C LEU A 67 9.64 -5.55 -10.89
N ALA A 68 8.87 -4.69 -10.22
CA ALA A 68 7.45 -4.54 -10.52
C ALA A 68 7.19 -3.97 -11.92
N HIS A 69 8.12 -3.21 -12.50
CA HIS A 69 7.98 -2.73 -13.87
C HIS A 69 8.05 -3.90 -14.85
N MET A 70 8.84 -4.92 -14.54
CA MET A 70 8.97 -6.12 -15.37
C MET A 70 7.80 -7.08 -15.19
N THR A 71 7.21 -7.17 -13.99
CA THR A 71 6.19 -8.18 -13.68
C THR A 71 4.75 -7.65 -13.61
N GLY A 72 4.57 -6.34 -13.40
CA GLY A 72 3.24 -5.73 -13.26
C GLY A 72 2.46 -5.64 -14.57
N GLN A 73 1.28 -5.03 -14.55
CA GLN A 73 0.46 -4.81 -15.74
C GLN A 73 0.67 -3.40 -16.30
N ALA A 74 0.79 -3.30 -17.63
CA ALA A 74 0.84 -2.00 -18.29
C ALA A 74 -0.52 -1.32 -18.17
N ALA A 75 -0.54 -0.10 -17.64
CA ALA A 75 -1.77 0.67 -17.55
C ALA A 75 -2.26 1.06 -18.96
N PRO A 76 -3.58 0.95 -19.26
CA PRO A 76 -4.13 1.30 -20.57
C PRO A 76 -3.83 2.73 -21.02
N LYS A 77 -3.71 3.65 -20.04
CA LYS A 77 -3.27 5.04 -20.25
C LYS A 77 -2.25 5.39 -19.17
N PRO A 78 -1.22 6.21 -19.47
CA PRO A 78 -0.28 6.65 -18.46
C PRO A 78 -0.97 7.54 -17.41
N CYS A 79 -0.50 7.49 -16.16
CA CYS A 79 -0.94 8.42 -15.11
C CYS A 79 -0.57 9.87 -15.49
N LYS A 80 -1.23 10.88 -14.88
CA LYS A 80 -1.00 12.30 -15.24
C LYS A 80 0.47 12.73 -15.09
N ASN A 81 1.20 12.17 -14.12
CA ASN A 81 2.61 12.48 -13.90
C ASN A 81 3.49 11.83 -14.98
N CYS A 82 3.27 10.55 -15.31
CA CYS A 82 3.99 9.85 -16.37
C CYS A 82 3.71 10.43 -17.76
N HIS A 83 2.49 10.92 -18.01
CA HIS A 83 2.14 11.58 -19.25
C HIS A 83 3.00 12.82 -19.52
N LYS A 84 3.50 13.49 -18.47
CA LYS A 84 4.45 14.60 -18.56
C LYS A 84 5.91 14.16 -18.78
N GLY A 85 6.16 12.87 -18.99
CA GLY A 85 7.50 12.31 -19.17
C GLY A 85 8.27 12.07 -17.88
N HIS A 86 7.60 12.01 -16.72
CA HIS A 86 8.25 11.66 -15.45
C HIS A 86 8.40 10.14 -15.27
N GLY A 87 9.45 9.76 -14.53
CA GLY A 87 9.83 8.39 -14.28
C GLY A 87 10.85 7.87 -15.32
N PRO A 88 11.61 6.83 -14.98
CA PRO A 88 12.70 6.35 -15.83
C PRO A 88 12.23 5.55 -17.05
N TRP A 89 11.07 4.89 -17.02
CA TRP A 89 10.65 3.95 -18.07
C TRP A 89 9.54 4.48 -18.96
N THR A 90 9.52 4.01 -20.21
CA THR A 90 8.59 4.47 -21.26
C THR A 90 7.13 4.09 -20.95
N GLN A 91 6.91 2.93 -20.33
CA GLN A 91 5.58 2.43 -19.98
C GLN A 91 5.18 2.77 -18.54
N CYS A 92 3.89 3.04 -18.34
CA CYS A 92 3.31 3.24 -17.02
C CYS A 92 2.76 1.89 -16.55
N VAL A 93 3.42 1.25 -15.59
CA VAL A 93 3.10 -0.09 -15.11
C VAL A 93 2.61 -0.02 -13.67
N VAL A 94 1.57 -0.78 -13.33
CA VAL A 94 1.03 -0.93 -11.97
C VAL A 94 1.19 -2.39 -11.56
N TYR A 95 1.46 -2.62 -10.28
CA TYR A 95 1.44 -3.96 -9.70
C TYR A 95 0.36 -4.01 -8.64
N ASP A 96 -0.63 -4.87 -8.83
CA ASP A 96 -1.88 -4.85 -8.06
C ASP A 96 -1.65 -5.13 -6.57
N GLY A 97 -2.35 -4.37 -5.72
CA GLY A 97 -2.28 -4.50 -4.26
C GLY A 97 -0.93 -4.10 -3.64
N GLN A 98 -0.02 -3.48 -4.40
CA GLN A 98 1.28 -3.02 -3.91
C GLN A 98 1.49 -1.53 -4.22
N MET A 99 2.53 -0.95 -3.62
CA MET A 99 2.98 0.44 -3.90
C MET A 99 1.88 1.49 -3.71
N CYS A 100 0.93 1.22 -2.81
CA CYS A 100 -0.27 2.04 -2.56
C CYS A 100 -1.03 2.39 -3.86
N GLY A 101 -1.10 1.45 -4.80
CA GLY A 101 -1.72 1.62 -6.12
C GLY A 101 -0.94 2.50 -7.10
N SER A 102 0.22 3.06 -6.71
CA SER A 102 1.00 3.91 -7.59
C SER A 102 1.74 3.12 -8.68
N CYS A 103 1.90 3.71 -9.86
CA CYS A 103 2.67 3.09 -10.93
C CYS A 103 4.18 3.10 -10.62
N THR A 104 4.93 2.18 -11.20
CA THR A 104 6.36 1.97 -10.94
C THR A 104 7.23 3.19 -11.27
N ASN A 105 6.88 3.94 -12.31
CA ASN A 105 7.55 5.20 -12.66
C ASN A 105 7.43 6.27 -11.57
N CYS A 106 6.31 6.31 -10.85
CA CYS A 106 6.13 7.23 -9.73
C CYS A 106 6.64 6.63 -8.42
N TRP A 107 6.60 5.30 -8.25
CA TRP A 107 7.21 4.63 -7.11
C TRP A 107 8.73 4.87 -7.04
N PHE A 108 9.38 4.92 -8.21
CA PHE A 108 10.79 5.25 -8.33
C PHE A 108 11.13 6.57 -7.61
N ASN A 109 12.20 6.57 -6.82
CA ASN A 109 12.58 7.65 -5.89
C ASN A 109 11.50 7.99 -4.85
N ALA A 110 10.70 7.01 -4.43
CA ALA A 110 9.66 7.14 -3.40
C ALA A 110 8.68 8.30 -3.68
N SER A 111 8.33 8.52 -4.96
CA SER A 111 7.48 9.63 -5.41
C SER A 111 6.04 9.21 -5.69
N GLY A 112 5.58 8.12 -5.06
CA GLY A 112 4.30 7.45 -5.35
C GLY A 112 3.08 8.37 -5.24
N SER A 113 3.09 9.31 -4.28
CA SER A 113 1.99 10.27 -4.05
C SER A 113 1.69 11.20 -5.23
N ARG A 114 2.62 11.35 -6.18
CA ARG A 114 2.41 12.10 -7.42
C ARG A 114 1.64 11.31 -8.48
N CYS A 115 1.47 10.00 -8.28
CA CYS A 115 0.75 9.14 -9.21
C CYS A 115 -0.75 9.33 -9.05
N THR A 116 -1.47 9.52 -10.16
CA THR A 116 -2.94 9.60 -10.10
C THR A 116 -3.64 8.28 -9.85
N PHE A 117 -2.91 7.16 -9.92
CA PHE A 117 -3.43 5.84 -9.54
C PHE A 117 -3.26 5.54 -8.06
N HIS A 118 -2.45 6.36 -7.35
CA HIS A 118 -2.23 6.19 -5.93
C HIS A 118 -3.57 6.16 -5.20
N GLU A 119 -3.73 5.25 -4.22
CA GLU A 119 -5.00 4.98 -3.54
C GLU A 119 -5.63 6.24 -2.95
N ASN A 120 -4.86 7.10 -2.28
CA ASN A 120 -5.36 8.39 -1.76
C ASN A 120 -5.90 9.36 -2.83
N ASN A 121 -5.55 9.17 -4.11
CA ASN A 121 -6.04 9.96 -5.24
C ASN A 121 -7.24 9.31 -5.93
N HIS A 122 -7.45 8.01 -5.74
CA HIS A 122 -8.74 7.39 -6.02
C HIS A 122 -9.68 7.80 -4.89
N GLN A 123 -10.63 8.68 -5.20
CA GLN A 123 -11.75 8.93 -4.29
C GLN A 123 -12.41 7.57 -4.02
N GLN A 124 -12.13 6.98 -2.85
CA GLN A 124 -12.92 5.86 -2.40
C GLN A 124 -14.38 6.35 -2.42
N PRO A 125 -15.33 5.58 -2.99
CA PRO A 125 -16.72 5.84 -2.70
C PRO A 125 -16.80 5.83 -1.18
N GLN A 126 -17.11 6.98 -0.58
CA GLN A 126 -17.28 7.06 0.85
C GLN A 126 -18.33 6.02 1.20
N THR A 127 -17.91 4.91 1.80
CA THR A 127 -18.83 4.01 2.48
C THR A 127 -19.47 4.90 3.53
N LEU A 128 -20.72 5.28 3.24
CA LEU A 128 -21.59 6.03 4.11
C LEU A 128 -21.55 5.35 5.48
N PHE A 129 -20.73 5.86 6.39
CA PHE A 129 -21.00 5.69 7.81
C PHE A 129 -22.32 6.42 8.03
N ALA A 130 -23.40 5.66 7.94
CA ALA A 130 -24.74 6.09 8.31
C ALA A 130 -24.72 6.38 9.81
N ALA A 131 -24.35 7.60 10.18
CA ALA A 131 -24.77 8.18 11.43
C ALA A 131 -26.29 8.36 11.32
N THR A 132 -27.03 7.42 11.91
CA THR A 132 -28.46 7.55 12.18
C THR A 132 -28.71 8.81 12.97
N VAL A 133 -29.16 9.87 12.28
CA VAL A 133 -29.96 10.94 12.88
C VAL A 133 -31.31 10.93 12.19
N THR A 134 -32.25 10.32 12.88
CA THR A 134 -33.68 10.38 12.62
C THR A 134 -34.11 11.82 12.39
N SER A 135 -34.69 12.14 11.22
CA SER A 135 -35.87 13.02 11.07
C SER A 135 -36.26 13.21 9.61
N GLY A 136 -37.41 12.66 9.25
CA GLY A 136 -38.50 13.41 8.61
C GLY A 136 -38.30 13.97 7.20
N ALA A 137 -38.80 13.20 6.23
CA ALA A 137 -39.75 13.61 5.19
C ALA A 137 -39.28 14.37 3.92
N ASN A 138 -39.62 13.71 2.80
CA ASN A 138 -40.12 14.22 1.51
C ASN A 138 -39.14 14.77 0.44
N LEU A 139 -38.79 13.84 -0.47
CA LEU A 139 -38.95 13.88 -1.93
C LEU A 139 -39.12 15.26 -2.60
N LEU A 140 -38.28 15.56 -3.60
CA LEU A 140 -38.70 15.72 -5.01
C LEU A 140 -37.49 15.92 -5.96
N PHE A 141 -37.67 15.37 -7.15
CA PHE A 141 -36.76 15.36 -8.31
C PHE A 141 -36.44 16.75 -8.87
N SER A 142 -35.22 16.95 -9.38
CA SER A 142 -34.92 17.42 -10.76
C SER A 142 -33.42 17.64 -10.98
N GLN A 143 -32.82 16.87 -11.89
CA GLN A 143 -31.68 17.29 -12.73
C GLN A 143 -32.21 18.29 -13.81
N PRO A 144 -31.40 19.05 -14.60
CA PRO A 144 -29.96 18.88 -14.90
C PRO A 144 -29.15 20.21 -15.07
N THR A 145 -27.89 20.05 -15.49
CA THR A 145 -26.94 21.01 -16.11
C THR A 145 -26.16 21.97 -15.20
N ILE A 146 -24.83 21.95 -15.32
CA ILE A 146 -23.96 23.06 -15.74
C ILE A 146 -22.46 22.73 -15.52
N ALA A 147 -21.66 23.22 -16.48
CA ALA A 147 -20.23 23.50 -16.53
C ALA A 147 -19.30 23.15 -15.34
N GLN A 148 -18.12 22.64 -15.70
CA GLN A 148 -16.93 22.55 -14.86
C GLN A 148 -16.56 23.89 -14.20
N PRO A 149 -16.25 23.91 -12.89
CA PRO A 149 -15.36 24.91 -12.33
C PRO A 149 -13.93 24.36 -12.20
N SER A 150 -12.99 25.24 -12.52
CA SER A 150 -11.55 25.23 -12.26
C SER A 150 -11.19 24.88 -10.80
N PRO A 151 -9.92 24.56 -10.49
CA PRO A 151 -9.52 24.12 -9.15
C PRO A 151 -9.64 25.28 -8.16
N SER A 152 -10.75 25.35 -7.44
CA SER A 152 -10.95 26.28 -6.35
C SER A 152 -10.04 25.88 -5.18
N ASN A 153 -9.25 26.83 -4.70
CA ASN A 153 -8.73 26.81 -3.34
C ASN A 153 -9.94 26.61 -2.41
N VAL A 154 -10.04 25.44 -1.77
CA VAL A 154 -11.21 25.13 -0.92
C VAL A 154 -11.11 26.03 0.32
N ASN A 155 -11.87 27.12 0.33
CA ASN A 155 -12.00 27.99 1.48
C ASN A 155 -13.01 27.37 2.44
N LEU A 156 -12.54 26.43 3.27
CA LEU A 156 -13.36 25.64 4.21
C LEU A 156 -14.19 26.53 5.17
N SER A 157 -13.74 27.76 5.44
CA SER A 157 -14.48 28.75 6.23
C SER A 157 -15.80 29.18 5.58
N THR A 158 -15.91 29.09 4.25
CA THR A 158 -17.15 29.43 3.52
C THR A 158 -18.14 28.28 3.55
N ASP A 159 -17.66 27.04 3.61
CA ASP A 159 -18.50 25.85 3.62
C ASP A 159 -19.23 25.68 4.95
N VAL A 160 -18.58 25.86 6.11
CA VAL A 160 -19.17 25.64 7.45
C VAL A 160 -20.47 26.42 7.68
N ASN A 161 -20.63 27.59 7.04
CA ASN A 161 -21.82 28.41 7.15
C ASN A 161 -23.08 27.78 6.53
N HIS A 162 -22.92 26.90 5.52
CA HIS A 162 -24.04 26.27 4.82
C HIS A 162 -24.59 25.02 5.52
N TRP A 163 -23.83 24.45 6.46
CA TRP A 163 -24.25 23.26 7.18
C TRP A 163 -25.35 23.71 8.15
N GLY A 164 -26.48 23.01 8.21
CA GLY A 164 -27.61 23.30 9.10
C GLY A 164 -27.31 23.11 10.60
N LEU A 165 -26.08 23.41 11.02
CA LEU A 165 -25.56 23.30 12.37
C LEU A 165 -26.01 24.49 13.21
N SER A 166 -26.03 24.30 14.53
CA SER A 166 -26.26 25.41 15.46
C SER A 166 -25.15 26.46 15.32
N GLU A 167 -25.48 27.72 15.58
CA GLU A 167 -24.52 28.84 15.50
C GLU A 167 -23.30 28.61 16.40
N SER A 168 -23.51 28.05 17.59
CA SER A 168 -22.43 27.67 18.51
C SER A 168 -21.53 26.58 17.93
N THR A 169 -22.08 25.61 17.19
CA THR A 169 -21.31 24.57 16.51
C THR A 169 -20.51 25.14 15.34
N LYS A 170 -21.11 26.05 14.56
CA LYS A 170 -20.43 26.73 13.45
C LYS A 170 -19.24 27.56 13.92
N GLN A 171 -19.42 28.30 15.02
CA GLN A 171 -18.36 29.09 15.65
C GLN A 171 -17.23 28.19 16.15
N LEU A 172 -17.55 27.07 16.80
CA LEU A 172 -16.55 26.11 17.27
C LEU A 172 -15.74 25.50 16.11
N ILE A 173 -16.40 25.11 15.02
CA ILE A 173 -15.72 24.53 13.85
C ILE A 173 -14.84 25.59 13.18
N THR A 174 -15.35 26.80 13.00
CA THR A 174 -14.58 27.90 12.37
C THR A 174 -13.36 28.27 13.21
N GLN A 175 -13.51 28.29 14.54
CA GLN A 175 -12.41 28.53 15.47
C GLN A 175 -11.35 27.44 15.37
N THR A 176 -11.75 26.16 15.41
CA THR A 176 -10.80 25.04 15.33
C THR A 176 -10.07 24.99 13.99
N ILE A 177 -10.74 25.29 12.86
CA ILE A 177 -10.11 25.39 11.54
C ILE A 177 -9.08 26.52 11.52
N THR A 178 -9.44 27.68 12.08
CA THR A 178 -8.55 28.84 12.16
C THR A 178 -7.32 28.50 13.00
N ASP A 179 -7.50 27.88 14.16
CA ASP A 179 -6.42 27.46 15.04
C ASP A 179 -5.46 26.50 14.32
N VAL A 180 -5.97 25.49 13.60
CA VAL A 180 -5.15 24.55 12.82
C VAL A 180 -4.44 25.24 11.65
N SER A 181 -5.02 26.28 11.05
CA SER A 181 -4.38 27.06 9.98
C SER A 181 -3.16 27.85 10.47
N THR A 182 -3.11 28.20 11.76
CA THR A 182 -1.97 28.88 12.38
C THR A 182 -0.82 27.95 12.78
N PHE A 183 -0.99 26.63 12.63
CA PHE A 183 0.02 25.67 13.07
C PHE A 183 1.30 25.77 12.24
N SER A 184 2.44 25.80 12.93
CA SER A 184 3.73 25.71 12.27
C SER A 184 3.87 24.37 11.55
N ARG A 185 4.86 24.26 10.64
CA ARG A 185 5.15 22.98 9.98
C ARG A 185 5.46 21.88 10.99
N ARG A 186 6.13 22.21 12.10
CA ARG A 186 6.46 21.29 13.20
C ARG A 186 5.20 20.82 13.92
N ASP A 187 4.31 21.75 14.28
CA ASP A 187 3.09 21.44 15.05
C ASP A 187 2.15 20.53 14.26
N ARG A 188 2.08 20.70 12.93
CA ARG A 188 1.33 19.79 12.06
C ARG A 188 1.86 18.35 12.07
N PHE A 189 3.17 18.16 12.17
CA PHE A 189 3.73 16.81 12.31
C PHE A 189 3.41 16.23 13.70
N LEU A 190 3.55 17.02 14.76
CA LEU A 190 3.22 16.58 16.12
C LEU A 190 1.74 16.20 16.25
N ALA A 191 0.83 17.01 15.71
CA ALA A 191 -0.60 16.72 15.71
C ALA A 191 -0.94 15.39 15.00
N ARG A 192 -0.26 15.08 13.89
CA ARG A 192 -0.44 13.79 13.19
C ARG A 192 0.08 12.61 13.99
N ILE A 193 1.22 12.78 14.66
CA ILE A 193 1.79 11.75 15.54
C ILE A 193 0.83 11.49 16.70
N GLU A 194 0.30 12.54 17.33
CA GLU A 194 -0.64 12.42 18.43
C GLU A 194 -1.96 11.75 18.00
N ALA A 195 -2.49 12.12 16.82
CA ALA A 195 -3.68 11.47 16.27
C ALA A 195 -3.46 9.98 16.01
N ALA A 196 -2.33 9.60 15.40
CA ALA A 196 -1.98 8.21 15.15
C ALA A 196 -1.79 7.42 16.47
N ALA A 197 -1.20 8.03 17.49
CA ALA A 197 -1.04 7.41 18.80
C ALA A 197 -2.40 7.13 19.48
N LYS A 198 -3.35 8.09 19.41
CA LYS A 198 -4.70 7.91 19.93
C LYS A 198 -5.45 6.80 19.19
N GLU A 199 -5.36 6.78 17.86
CA GLU A 199 -5.98 5.74 17.05
C GLU A 199 -5.43 4.36 17.38
N LEU A 200 -4.10 4.22 17.52
CA LEU A 200 -3.49 2.97 17.95
C LEU A 200 -3.99 2.53 19.33
N GLY A 201 -4.07 3.46 20.29
CA GLY A 201 -4.60 3.18 21.62
C GLY A 201 -6.05 2.67 21.59
N MET A 202 -6.90 3.26 20.74
CA MET A 202 -8.27 2.77 20.53
C MET A 202 -8.30 1.34 19.95
N ARG A 203 -7.46 1.06 18.95
CA ARG A 203 -7.37 -0.29 18.35
C ARG A 203 -6.89 -1.33 19.35
N ILE A 204 -5.94 -0.98 20.21
CA ILE A 204 -5.49 -1.85 21.30
C ILE A 204 -6.65 -2.15 22.26
N ALA A 205 -7.39 -1.13 22.68
CA ALA A 205 -8.53 -1.31 23.58
C ALA A 205 -9.65 -2.16 22.95
N GLU A 206 -9.95 -1.95 21.66
CA GLU A 206 -10.89 -2.78 20.89
C GLU A 206 -10.44 -4.26 20.85
N TYR A 207 -9.14 -4.49 20.65
CA TYR A 207 -8.56 -5.83 20.68
C TYR A 207 -8.59 -6.47 22.07
N GLU A 208 -8.33 -5.71 23.13
CA GLU A 208 -8.44 -6.19 24.52
C GLU A 208 -9.88 -6.54 24.91
N GLU A 209 -10.87 -5.81 24.38
CA GLU A 209 -12.28 -6.17 24.52
C GLU A 209 -12.59 -7.46 23.78
N PHE A 210 -12.11 -7.61 22.53
CA PHE A 210 -12.26 -8.84 21.76
C PHE A 210 -11.67 -10.05 22.50
N LEU A 211 -10.48 -9.94 23.08
CA LEU A 211 -9.84 -11.02 23.83
C LEU A 211 -10.65 -11.46 25.08
N ARG A 212 -11.53 -10.59 25.61
CA ARG A 212 -12.43 -10.93 26.72
C ARG A 212 -13.69 -11.69 26.28
N THR A 213 -13.95 -11.78 24.97
CA THR A 213 -15.09 -12.54 24.43
C THR A 213 -14.79 -14.05 24.41
N PRO A 214 -15.81 -14.93 24.42
CA PRO A 214 -15.61 -16.37 24.29
C PRO A 214 -14.88 -16.77 23.00
N GLU A 215 -15.11 -16.02 21.92
CA GLU A 215 -14.43 -16.20 20.63
C GLU A 215 -12.94 -15.86 20.75
N GLY A 216 -12.61 -14.70 21.32
CA GLY A 216 -11.22 -14.29 21.54
C GLY A 216 -10.45 -15.23 22.47
N ILE A 217 -11.09 -15.73 23.54
CA ILE A 217 -10.49 -16.73 24.44
C ILE A 217 -10.23 -18.05 23.70
N ALA A 218 -11.17 -18.51 22.87
CA ALA A 218 -11.01 -19.74 22.10
C ALA A 218 -9.86 -19.62 21.09
N GLU A 219 -9.75 -18.48 20.40
CA GLU A 219 -8.66 -18.21 19.47
C GLU A 219 -7.30 -18.13 20.18
N GLN A 220 -7.24 -17.49 21.35
CA GLN A 220 -6.03 -17.42 22.16
C GLN A 220 -5.58 -18.82 22.62
N ASN A 221 -6.50 -19.66 23.07
CA ASN A 221 -6.19 -21.04 23.46
C ASN A 221 -5.70 -21.86 22.26
N ALA A 222 -6.34 -21.73 21.10
CA ALA A 222 -5.91 -22.39 19.87
C ALA A 222 -4.52 -21.92 19.40
N ALA A 223 -4.19 -20.65 19.60
CA ALA A 223 -2.85 -20.13 19.34
C ALA A 223 -1.81 -20.76 20.28
N LEU A 224 -2.08 -20.82 21.59
CA LEU A 224 -1.18 -21.45 22.56
C LEU A 224 -0.96 -22.95 22.28
N ASP A 225 -2.00 -23.66 21.85
CA ASP A 225 -1.89 -25.08 21.51
C ASP A 225 -1.08 -25.30 20.23
N ARG A 226 -1.16 -24.39 19.24
CA ARG A 226 -0.28 -24.39 18.06
C ARG A 226 1.18 -24.16 18.44
N ASP A 227 1.46 -23.20 19.30
CA ASP A 227 2.83 -22.92 19.76
C ASP A 227 3.42 -24.11 20.53
N ARG A 228 2.61 -24.77 21.37
CA ARG A 228 3.03 -26.00 22.07
C ARG A 228 3.33 -27.15 21.12
N ALA A 229 2.49 -27.35 20.10
CA ALA A 229 2.71 -28.38 19.09
C ALA A 229 4.01 -28.10 18.32
N GLN A 230 4.21 -26.87 17.87
CA GLN A 230 5.41 -26.47 17.12
C GLN A 230 6.69 -26.61 17.96
N ASN A 231 6.67 -26.24 19.25
CA ASN A 231 7.80 -26.44 20.14
C ASN A 231 8.10 -27.93 20.39
N ARG A 232 7.07 -28.77 20.47
CA ARG A 232 7.25 -30.22 20.63
C ARG A 232 7.88 -30.86 19.40
N ASP A 233 7.43 -30.45 18.21
CA ASP A 233 7.99 -30.94 16.95
C ASP A 233 9.45 -30.47 16.76
N THR A 234 9.75 -29.23 17.15
CA THR A 234 11.12 -28.69 17.13
C THR A 234 12.05 -29.48 18.07
N GLN A 235 11.63 -29.76 19.31
CA GLN A 235 12.41 -30.59 20.24
C GLN A 235 12.59 -32.03 19.74
N ALA A 236 11.58 -32.62 19.09
CA ALA A 236 11.68 -33.96 18.51
C ALA A 236 12.68 -33.99 17.33
N THR A 237 12.68 -32.96 16.48
CA THR A 237 13.68 -32.84 15.40
C THR A 237 15.10 -32.66 15.91
N GLU A 238 15.30 -31.85 16.96
CA GLU A 238 16.62 -31.65 17.57
C GLU A 238 17.14 -32.94 18.26
N ALA A 239 16.28 -33.66 18.97
CA ALA A 239 16.63 -34.95 19.59
C ALA A 239 17.00 -36.03 18.55
N SER A 240 16.31 -36.06 17.40
CA SER A 240 16.63 -36.99 16.31
C SER A 240 17.94 -36.65 15.59
N MET A 241 18.39 -35.40 15.59
CA MET A 241 19.68 -34.99 15.01
C MET A 241 20.87 -35.29 15.94
N ALA A 242 20.63 -35.39 17.25
CA ALA A 242 21.66 -35.70 18.24
C ALA A 242 22.02 -37.19 18.32
N ASP A 243 21.19 -38.08 17.75
CA ASP A 243 21.37 -39.55 17.77
C ASP A 243 21.95 -40.09 16.44
N ALA A 244 22.45 -39.21 15.57
CA ALA A 244 23.15 -39.62 14.35
C ALA A 244 24.49 -40.29 14.75
N PRO A 245 24.72 -41.58 14.42
CA PRO A 245 25.97 -42.24 14.75
C PRO A 245 27.12 -41.55 14.01
N ALA A 246 28.19 -41.21 14.75
CA ALA A 246 29.42 -40.74 14.15
C ALA A 246 30.01 -41.86 13.29
N ASP A 247 29.80 -41.76 11.98
CA ASP A 247 30.40 -42.70 11.04
C ASP A 247 31.93 -42.62 11.17
N ASP A 248 32.47 -43.76 11.56
CA ASP A 248 33.87 -44.08 11.73
C ASP A 248 34.58 -43.88 10.39
N VAL A 249 35.36 -42.80 10.28
CA VAL A 249 36.23 -42.55 9.12
C VAL A 249 37.38 -43.55 9.20
N LEU A 250 37.18 -44.72 8.56
CA LEU A 250 38.22 -45.71 8.34
C LEU A 250 39.31 -45.14 7.41
N THR A 251 40.54 -45.12 7.95
CA THR A 251 41.87 -45.39 7.34
C THR A 251 42.09 -45.14 5.86
#